data_AF-A0A427AYY9-F1
#
_entry.id   AF-A0A427AYY9-F1
#
_cell.length_a   1.000
_cell.length_b   1.000
_cell.length_c   1.000
_cell.angle_alpha   90.00
_cell.angle_beta   90.00
_cell.angle_gamma   90.00
#
_symmetry.space_group_name_H-M   'P 1'
#
loop_
_entity.id
_entity.type
_entity.pdbx_description
1 polymer ?
#
loop_
_entity_poly.entity_id
_entity_poly.type
_entity_poly.pdbx_seq_one_letter_code
_entity_poly.pdbx_strand_id
1 'polypeptide(L)'
;MDDSSDQEKDINSSSYHHEWVEYASSDDLLARRAQESLKKKLVLEDDFAWGVPSQGLASGDDGSRREKLKYIGGVDISFLKKDPLVSCGALLVLDADTMAVVHEEFEVTRLQVPYVPGFLAFREVCTSSLLYSHQ
;
A
#
# COMPACT_ATOMS: atom_id res chain seq x y z
N MET A 1 -4.21 54.29 16.90
CA MET A 1 -2.86 53.98 16.38
C MET A 1 -2.24 53.00 17.35
N ASP A 2 -2.43 51.69 17.35
CA ASP A 2 -3.19 50.65 16.62
C ASP A 2 -3.32 49.53 17.68
N ASP A 3 -4.48 48.99 18.02
CA ASP A 3 -5.31 48.00 17.30
C ASP A 3 -4.58 46.72 16.90
N SER A 4 -4.68 45.68 17.73
CA SER A 4 -5.24 44.37 17.34
C SER A 4 -4.87 43.29 18.37
N SER A 5 -5.88 42.88 19.11
CA SER A 5 -5.95 41.66 19.91
C SER A 5 -5.98 40.43 19.01
N ASP A 6 -5.01 39.53 19.16
CA ASP A 6 -5.03 38.22 18.51
C ASP A 6 -6.15 37.36 19.14
N GLN A 7 -7.29 37.35 18.46
CA GLN A 7 -8.36 36.37 18.65
C GLN A 7 -7.88 35.03 18.12
N GLU A 8 -7.44 34.16 19.02
CA GLU A 8 -7.35 32.72 18.76
C GLU A 8 -8.79 32.22 18.55
N LYS A 9 -9.16 32.06 17.28
CA LYS A 9 -10.46 31.54 16.89
C LYS A 9 -10.50 30.08 17.26
N ASP A 10 -11.27 29.76 18.30
CA ASP A 10 -11.76 28.42 18.58
C ASP A 10 -12.45 27.86 17.34
N ILE A 11 -11.70 27.13 16.52
CA ILE A 11 -12.25 26.35 15.42
C ILE A 11 -13.04 25.23 16.09
N ASN A 12 -14.37 25.34 15.99
CA ASN A 12 -15.34 24.39 16.50
C ASN A 12 -15.09 22.97 15.96
N SER A 13 -14.18 22.24 16.62
CA SER A 13 -13.73 20.89 16.25
C SER A 13 -14.82 19.83 16.42
N SER A 14 -15.94 20.15 17.08
CA SER A 14 -17.03 19.20 17.32
C SER A 14 -18.03 19.12 16.17
N SER A 15 -18.11 20.14 15.31
CA SER A 15 -19.04 20.15 14.17
C SER A 15 -18.63 19.16 13.09
N TYR A 16 -17.33 18.97 12.86
CA TYR A 16 -16.81 18.02 11.87
C TYR A 16 -16.74 16.58 12.39
N HIS A 17 -16.91 16.36 13.69
CA HIS A 17 -16.89 15.00 14.26
C HIS A 17 -18.24 14.29 14.16
N HIS A 18 -19.35 15.02 13.99
CA HIS A 18 -20.68 14.43 14.08
C HIS A 18 -21.31 14.04 12.73
N GLU A 19 -20.78 14.53 11.61
CA GLU A 19 -21.37 14.31 10.28
C GLU A 19 -20.82 13.08 9.55
N TRP A 20 -19.65 12.56 9.94
CA TRP A 20 -18.99 11.45 9.24
C TRP A 20 -19.23 10.06 9.86
N VAL A 21 -19.77 10.00 11.08
CA VAL A 21 -20.10 8.72 11.74
C VAL A 21 -21.29 8.03 11.05
N GLU A 22 -22.15 8.78 10.35
CA GLU A 22 -23.24 8.23 9.53
C GLU A 22 -22.83 7.90 8.08
N TYR A 23 -21.75 8.50 7.55
CA TYR A 23 -21.33 8.35 6.15
C TYR A 23 -20.50 7.09 5.87
N ALA A 24 -19.83 6.55 6.90
CA ALA A 24 -19.01 5.32 6.80
C ALA A 24 -19.80 4.04 6.43
N SER A 25 -21.12 4.03 6.66
CA SER A 25 -21.99 2.89 6.35
C SER A 25 -22.15 2.62 4.84
N SER A 26 -22.05 3.67 4.02
CA SER A 26 -22.23 3.54 2.55
C SER A 26 -20.97 3.06 1.84
N ASP A 27 -19.78 3.43 2.35
CA ASP A 27 -18.48 3.06 1.76
C ASP A 27 -18.11 1.60 2.02
N ASP A 28 -18.52 1.02 3.16
CA ASP A 28 -18.29 -0.40 3.46
C ASP A 28 -18.95 -1.33 2.44
N LEU A 29 -20.16 -1.00 2.00
CA LEU A 29 -20.87 -1.80 0.98
C LEU A 29 -20.17 -1.69 -0.37
N LEU A 30 -19.62 -0.52 -0.73
CA LEU A 30 -18.87 -0.34 -1.96
C LEU A 30 -17.53 -1.09 -1.90
N ALA A 31 -16.80 -0.98 -0.80
CA ALA A 31 -15.53 -1.67 -0.57
C ALA A 31 -15.71 -3.19 -0.60
N ARG A 32 -16.79 -3.71 0.01
CA ARG A 32 -17.15 -5.14 -0.06
C ARG A 32 -17.45 -5.59 -1.48
N ARG A 33 -18.27 -4.83 -2.22
CA ARG A 33 -18.56 -5.15 -3.63
C ARG A 33 -17.30 -5.14 -4.49
N ALA A 34 -16.38 -4.20 -4.25
CA ALA A 34 -15.10 -4.14 -4.93
C ALA A 34 -14.24 -5.37 -4.61
N GLN A 35 -14.12 -5.78 -3.34
CA GLN A 35 -13.43 -7.00 -2.93
C GLN A 35 -14.05 -8.26 -3.57
N GLU A 36 -15.37 -8.41 -3.54
CA GLU A 36 -16.09 -9.54 -4.13
C GLU A 36 -15.90 -9.60 -5.66
N SER A 37 -15.86 -8.45 -6.32
CA SER A 37 -15.61 -8.35 -7.76
C SER A 37 -14.17 -8.74 -8.11
N LEU A 38 -13.18 -8.20 -7.38
CA LEU A 38 -11.76 -8.47 -7.62
C LEU A 38 -11.37 -9.90 -7.25
N LYS A 39 -11.99 -10.49 -6.22
CA LYS A 39 -11.76 -11.88 -5.82
C LYS A 39 -12.01 -12.88 -6.96
N LYS A 40 -12.95 -12.59 -7.86
CA LYS A 40 -13.26 -13.43 -9.03
C LYS A 40 -12.14 -13.44 -10.07
N LYS A 41 -11.20 -12.48 -10.00
CA LYS A 41 -10.05 -12.33 -10.90
C LYS A 41 -8.75 -12.87 -10.28
N LEU A 42 -8.83 -13.49 -9.11
CA LEU A 42 -7.66 -14.04 -8.42
C LEU A 42 -7.13 -15.27 -9.18
N VAL A 43 -5.87 -15.21 -9.60
CA VAL A 43 -5.14 -16.34 -10.19
C VAL A 43 -4.32 -16.99 -9.08
N LEU A 44 -4.44 -18.31 -8.94
CA LEU A 44 -3.80 -19.09 -7.86
C LEU A 44 -2.73 -20.07 -8.37
N GLU A 45 -2.54 -20.14 -9.68
CA GLU A 45 -1.58 -21.02 -10.34
C GLU A 45 -0.49 -20.18 -10.99
N ASP A 46 0.75 -20.65 -10.91
CA ASP A 46 1.89 -19.96 -11.52
C ASP A 46 1.82 -20.11 -13.05
N ASP A 47 1.81 -18.97 -13.75
CA ASP A 47 1.94 -18.89 -15.21
C ASP A 47 3.21 -18.11 -15.59
N PHE A 48 4.33 -18.45 -14.96
CA PHE A 48 5.62 -17.80 -15.17
C PHE A 48 6.62 -18.75 -15.82
N ALA A 49 7.34 -18.25 -16.84
CA ALA A 49 8.43 -18.98 -17.48
C ALA A 49 9.69 -19.07 -16.58
N TRP A 50 9.75 -18.28 -15.51
CA TRP A 50 10.87 -18.24 -14.57
C TRP A 50 10.63 -19.05 -13.30
N GLY A 51 11.71 -19.53 -12.69
CA GLY A 51 11.71 -20.23 -11.41
C GLY A 51 12.41 -19.43 -10.31
N VAL A 52 11.98 -19.65 -9.06
CA VAL A 52 12.67 -19.14 -7.87
C VAL A 52 13.98 -19.94 -7.71
N PRO A 53 15.14 -19.28 -7.51
CA PRO A 53 16.40 -19.96 -7.26
C PRO A 53 16.29 -20.81 -6.00
N SER A 54 16.18 -22.13 -6.14
CA SER A 54 16.19 -23.03 -4.99
C SER A 54 17.63 -23.15 -4.50
N GLN A 55 17.89 -22.81 -3.24
CA GLN A 55 19.19 -23.13 -2.63
C GLN A 55 19.35 -24.67 -2.57
N GLY A 56 20.06 -25.24 -3.54
CA GLY A 56 20.76 -26.52 -3.35
C GLY A 56 20.12 -27.82 -3.86
N LEU A 57 19.10 -27.81 -4.73
CA LEU A 57 18.65 -29.04 -5.40
C LEU A 57 18.89 -28.94 -6.90
N ALA A 58 20.12 -29.26 -7.30
CA ALA A 58 20.41 -29.76 -8.63
C ALA A 58 19.71 -31.12 -8.77
N SER A 59 18.46 -31.12 -9.21
CA SER A 59 17.73 -32.35 -9.53
C SER A 59 17.24 -32.27 -10.95
N GLY A 60 17.96 -32.99 -11.82
CA GLY A 60 17.43 -33.52 -13.08
C GLY A 60 17.28 -32.50 -14.20
N ASP A 61 18.15 -32.67 -15.19
CA ASP A 61 17.91 -32.34 -16.59
C ASP A 61 16.48 -32.74 -17.03
N ASP A 62 15.56 -31.78 -16.98
CA ASP A 62 14.33 -31.80 -17.76
C ASP A 62 14.39 -30.57 -18.68
N GLY A 63 14.28 -30.81 -19.98
CA GLY A 63 14.66 -29.90 -21.07
C GLY A 63 13.87 -28.59 -21.19
N SER A 64 13.19 -28.12 -20.14
CA SER A 64 12.64 -26.77 -20.04
C SER A 64 13.56 -25.90 -19.17
N ARG A 65 14.44 -25.14 -19.82
CA ARG A 65 15.29 -24.15 -19.14
C ARG A 65 14.42 -22.99 -18.69
N ARG A 66 13.74 -23.12 -17.55
CA ARG A 66 13.01 -22.00 -16.93
C ARG A 66 13.99 -20.85 -16.69
N GLU A 67 13.55 -19.64 -17.00
CA GLU A 67 14.35 -18.45 -16.73
C GLU A 67 14.55 -18.28 -15.21
N LYS A 68 15.55 -17.51 -14.80
CA LYS A 68 15.82 -17.28 -13.39
C LYS A 68 15.15 -15.99 -12.94
N LEU A 69 14.51 -15.99 -11.77
CA LEU A 69 14.05 -14.76 -11.11
C LEU A 69 15.25 -13.82 -10.89
N LYS A 70 15.15 -12.57 -11.35
CA LYS A 70 16.24 -11.59 -11.28
C LYS A 70 16.08 -10.63 -10.11
N TYR A 71 14.86 -10.16 -9.87
CA TYR A 71 14.57 -9.13 -8.89
C TYR A 71 13.36 -9.50 -8.03
N ILE A 72 13.39 -9.09 -6.77
CA ILE A 72 12.31 -9.27 -5.81
C ILE A 72 11.88 -7.87 -5.35
N GLY A 73 10.61 -7.55 -5.56
CA GLY A 73 10.00 -6.32 -5.04
C GLY A 73 9.49 -6.51 -3.61
N GLY A 74 9.75 -5.54 -2.74
CA GLY A 74 9.17 -5.44 -1.40
C GLY A 74 8.42 -4.11 -1.26
N VAL A 75 7.26 -4.14 -0.62
CA VAL A 75 6.46 -2.94 -0.31
C VAL A 75 6.01 -3.00 1.14
N ASP A 76 6.14 -1.88 1.85
CA ASP A 76 5.63 -1.70 3.21
C ASP A 76 5.03 -0.31 3.37
N ILE A 77 4.02 -0.18 4.24
CA ILE A 77 3.41 1.11 4.59
C ILE A 77 3.33 1.24 6.10
N SER A 78 3.96 2.30 6.62
CA SER A 78 3.97 2.62 8.04
C SER A 78 3.14 3.87 8.31
N PHE A 79 2.42 3.88 9.44
CA PHE A 79 1.57 5.00 9.86
C PHE A 79 2.17 5.78 11.02
N LEU A 80 2.05 7.10 11.00
CA LEU A 80 2.50 7.95 12.09
C LEU A 80 1.58 7.78 13.31
N LYS A 81 2.14 7.39 14.46
CA LYS A 81 1.37 7.15 15.69
C LYS A 81 0.55 8.36 16.17
N LYS A 82 1.05 9.58 15.91
CA LYS A 82 0.41 10.83 16.33
C LYS A 82 -0.71 11.27 15.39
N ASP A 83 -0.64 10.90 14.11
CA ASP A 83 -1.67 11.15 13.10
C ASP A 83 -1.76 9.94 12.16
N PRO A 84 -2.71 9.01 12.37
CA PRO A 84 -2.82 7.79 11.57
C PRO A 84 -3.28 8.04 10.14
N LEU A 85 -3.63 9.29 9.77
CA LEU A 85 -3.85 9.68 8.38
C LEU A 85 -2.55 9.96 7.64
N VAL A 86 -1.43 10.17 8.33
CA VAL A 86 -0.11 10.31 7.72
C VAL A 86 0.55 8.93 7.64
N SER A 87 0.94 8.54 6.43
CA SER A 87 1.67 7.30 6.17
C SER A 87 2.95 7.55 5.39
N CYS A 88 3.89 6.63 5.50
CA CYS A 88 5.06 6.52 4.64
C CYS A 88 5.00 5.16 3.96
N GLY A 89 4.95 5.15 2.63
CA GLY A 89 5.18 3.96 1.82
C GLY A 89 6.67 3.78 1.54
N ALA A 90 7.10 2.53 1.45
CA ALA A 90 8.44 2.14 1.03
C ALA A 90 8.31 1.08 -0.07
N LEU A 91 9.02 1.28 -1.19
CA LEU A 91 9.19 0.31 -2.28
C LEU A 91 10.67 0.00 -2.41
N LEU A 92 11.02 -1.28 -2.34
CA LEU A 92 12.38 -1.77 -2.52
C LEU A 92 12.42 -2.80 -3.64
N VAL A 93 13.49 -2.78 -4.44
CA VAL A 93 13.80 -3.86 -5.38
C VAL A 93 15.15 -4.45 -4.98
N LEU A 94 15.18 -5.77 -4.78
CA LEU A 94 16.36 -6.52 -4.42
C LEU A 94 16.81 -7.37 -5.60
N ASP A 95 18.12 -7.51 -5.79
CA ASP A 95 18.68 -8.56 -6.65
C ASP A 95 18.45 -9.93 -5.99
N ALA A 96 17.86 -10.87 -6.74
CA ALA A 96 17.39 -12.15 -6.19
C ALA A 96 18.52 -13.09 -5.75
N ASP A 97 19.74 -12.89 -6.25
CA ASP A 97 20.89 -13.73 -5.92
C ASP A 97 21.66 -13.23 -4.71
N THR A 98 21.90 -11.93 -4.68
CA THR A 98 22.72 -11.28 -3.65
C THR A 98 21.90 -10.75 -2.49
N MET A 99 20.58 -10.60 -2.66
CA MET A 99 19.67 -9.89 -1.75
C MET A 99 20.08 -8.43 -1.50
N ALA A 100 20.91 -7.85 -2.37
CA ALA A 100 21.29 -6.45 -2.29
C ALA A 100 20.15 -5.56 -2.81
N VAL A 101 19.92 -4.43 -2.15
CA VAL A 101 18.98 -3.40 -2.64
C VAL A 101 19.55 -2.78 -3.90
N VAL A 102 18.80 -2.86 -5.00
CA VAL A 102 19.14 -2.25 -6.30
C VAL A 102 18.29 -1.02 -6.61
N HIS A 103 17.16 -0.85 -5.92
CA HIS A 103 16.31 0.33 -6.01
C HIS A 103 15.53 0.53 -4.71
N GLU A 104 15.34 1.79 -4.31
CA GLU A 104 14.53 2.17 -3.17
C GLU A 104 13.79 3.48 -3.44
N GLU A 105 12.53 3.54 -3.01
CA GLU A 105 11.70 4.73 -3.08
C GLU A 105 10.82 4.82 -1.83
N PHE A 106 10.64 6.05 -1.33
CA PHE A 106 9.84 6.34 -0.14
C PHE A 106 8.94 7.53 -0.42
N GLU A 107 7.67 7.42 0.01
CA GLU A 107 6.71 8.50 -0.17
C GLU A 107 5.89 8.71 1.10
N VAL A 108 5.91 9.95 1.60
CA VAL A 108 5.08 10.37 2.72
C VAL A 108 3.82 11.03 2.17
N THR A 109 2.67 10.43 2.47
CA THR A 109 1.37 10.88 1.95
C THR A 109 0.34 10.95 3.07
N ARG A 110 -0.62 11.86 2.91
CA ARG A 110 -1.76 12.01 3.82
C ARG A 110 -2.99 11.37 3.20
N LEU A 111 -3.49 10.32 3.84
CA LEU A 111 -4.67 9.59 3.45
C LEU A 111 -5.94 10.43 3.67
N GLN A 112 -6.88 10.26 2.76
CA GLN A 112 -8.20 10.88 2.82
C GLN A 112 -9.23 10.01 3.56
N VAL A 113 -8.91 8.75 3.84
CA VAL A 113 -9.83 7.77 4.43
C VAL A 113 -9.28 7.14 5.72
N PRO A 114 -10.14 6.98 6.75
CA PRO A 114 -9.75 6.36 8.01
C PRO A 114 -9.57 4.84 7.87
N TYR A 115 -9.03 4.21 8.91
CA TYR A 115 -8.94 2.75 8.98
C TYR A 115 -10.32 2.13 9.23
N VAL A 116 -10.68 1.14 8.40
CA VAL A 116 -11.82 0.26 8.61
C VAL A 116 -11.34 -1.20 8.67
N PRO A 117 -11.63 -1.96 9.75
CA PRO A 117 -11.25 -3.37 9.84
C PRO A 117 -11.77 -4.18 8.66
N GLY A 118 -10.89 -4.96 8.02
CA GLY A 118 -11.22 -5.76 6.82
C GLY A 118 -11.01 -5.04 5.48
N PHE A 119 -10.69 -3.75 5.48
CA PHE A 119 -10.53 -2.93 4.26
C PHE A 119 -9.19 -2.19 4.19
N LEU A 120 -8.17 -2.65 4.92
CA LEU A 120 -6.84 -2.01 4.96
C LEU A 120 -6.21 -1.84 3.57
N ALA A 121 -6.41 -2.82 2.67
CA ALA A 121 -5.89 -2.80 1.31
C ALA A 121 -6.28 -1.53 0.51
N PHE A 122 -7.44 -0.91 0.79
CA PHE A 122 -7.86 0.32 0.12
C PHE A 122 -7.06 1.55 0.55
N ARG A 123 -6.44 1.51 1.74
CA ARG A 123 -5.49 2.55 2.20
C ARG A 123 -4.11 2.33 1.61
N GLU A 124 -3.71 1.07 1.49
CA GLU A 124 -2.36 0.68 1.11
C GLU A 124 -2.13 0.76 -0.40
N VAL A 125 -3.04 0.23 -1.22
CA VAL A 125 -2.90 0.22 -2.68
C VAL A 125 -2.88 1.63 -3.27
N CYS A 126 -3.66 2.56 -2.69
CA CYS A 126 -3.71 3.96 -3.13
C CYS A 126 -2.36 4.68 -2.92
N THR A 127 -1.67 4.38 -1.81
CA THR A 127 -0.34 4.94 -1.51
C THR A 127 0.71 4.31 -2.43
N SER A 128 0.70 2.98 -2.59
CA SER A 128 1.68 2.29 -3.44
C SER A 128 1.57 2.66 -4.91
N SER A 129 0.38 2.99 -5.42
CA SER A 129 0.21 3.39 -6.82
C SER A 129 0.91 4.71 -7.18
N LEU A 130 1.18 5.58 -6.20
CA LEU A 130 1.88 6.85 -6.43
C LEU A 130 3.38 6.61 -6.67
N LEU A 131 4.00 5.70 -5.91
CA LEU A 131 5.39 5.25 -6.13
C LEU A 131 5.62 4.69 -7.55
N TYR A 132 4.67 3.90 -8.07
CA TYR A 132 4.78 3.37 -9.45
C TYR A 132 4.65 4.43 -10.56
N SER A 133 4.13 5.63 -10.25
CA SER A 133 3.90 6.68 -11.24
C SER A 133 5.11 7.57 -11.51
N HIS A 134 6.21 7.36 -10.77
CA HIS A 134 7.46 8.13 -10.89
C HIS A 134 8.57 7.43 -11.72
N GLN A 135 8.29 6.27 -12.33
CA GLN A 135 9.16 5.61 -13.33
C GLN A 135 8.69 5.86 -14.76
#